data_AF-X2LBQ2-F1
#
_entry.id   AF-X2LBQ2-F1
#
_cell.length_a   1.000
_cell.length_b   1.000
_cell.length_c   1.000
_cell.angle_alpha   90.00
_cell.angle_beta   90.00
_cell.angle_gamma   90.00
#
_symmetry.space_group_name_H-M   'P 1'
#
loop_
_entity.id
_entity.type
_entity.pdbx_description
1 polymer ?
#
loop_
_entity_poly.entity_id
_entity_poly.type
_entity_poly.pdbx_seq_one_letter_code
_entity_poly.pdbx_strand_id
1 'polypeptide(L)' 'MAINHSIPTGLDAGHDTSLPLPPQLLRELRQALRTIRYGAIEIVIHEGRVVQLELREKLRFEPDGSERRR' A
#
# COMPACT_ATOMS: atom_id res chain seq x y z
N MET A 1 -21.13 -7.53 15.55
CA MET A 1 -20.72 -7.27 14.15
C MET A 1 -19.25 -7.65 14.02
N ALA A 2 -18.96 -8.86 13.53
CA ALA A 2 -17.60 -9.33 13.30
C ALA A 2 -17.54 -9.79 11.85
N ILE A 3 -16.82 -9.04 11.01
CA ILE A 3 -16.54 -9.46 9.63
C ILE A 3 -15.43 -10.51 9.68
N ASN A 4 -15.84 -11.77 9.60
CA ASN A 4 -14.92 -12.91 9.56
C ASN A 4 -14.23 -12.93 8.19
N HIS A 5 -13.01 -12.39 8.10
CA HIS A 5 -12.24 -12.39 6.85
C HIS A 5 -11.60 -13.77 6.64
N SER A 6 -12.39 -14.67 6.05
CA SER A 6 -11.91 -15.98 5.64
C SER A 6 -10.97 -15.76 4.46
N ILE A 7 -9.65 -15.90 4.66
CA ILE A 7 -8.68 -15.83 3.56
C ILE A 7 -8.82 -17.13 2.74
N PRO A 8 -9.30 -17.07 1.49
CA PRO A 8 -9.37 -18.25 0.65
C PRO A 8 -7.96 -18.65 0.24
N THR A 9 -7.47 -19.73 0.84
CA THR A 9 -6.28 -20.44 0.36
C THR A 9 -6.75 -21.43 -0.69
N GLY A 10 -6.41 -21.18 -1.95
CA GLY A 10 -6.68 -22.11 -3.05
C GLY A 10 -6.93 -21.39 -4.35
N LEU A 11 -5.85 -21.17 -5.11
CA LEU A 11 -5.76 -21.34 -6.56
C LEU A 11 -7.11 -21.32 -7.34
N ASP A 12 -7.77 -20.16 -7.41
CA ASP A 12 -8.84 -19.93 -8.37
C ASP A 12 -8.28 -19.15 -9.56
N ALA A 13 -7.81 -19.92 -10.54
CA ALA A 13 -7.43 -19.45 -11.86
C ALA A 13 -8.71 -19.07 -12.63
N GLY A 14 -9.26 -17.91 -12.31
CA GLY A 14 -10.45 -17.36 -12.96
C GLY A 14 -10.56 -15.83 -12.92
N HIS A 15 -9.79 -15.15 -12.05
CA HIS A 15 -9.57 -13.71 -12.23
C HIS A 15 -8.57 -13.53 -13.36
N ASP A 16 -9.03 -12.92 -14.46
CA ASP A 16 -8.18 -12.34 -15.50
C ASP A 16 -7.21 -11.35 -14.84
N THR A 17 -6.10 -11.87 -14.32
CA THR A 17 -4.94 -11.09 -13.85
C THR A 17 -4.22 -10.45 -15.04
N SER A 18 -4.73 -10.69 -16.26
CA SER A 18 -4.28 -10.14 -17.52
C SER A 18 -4.66 -8.67 -17.71
N LEU A 19 -5.46 -8.06 -16.80
CA LEU A 19 -5.73 -6.63 -16.80
C LEU A 19 -4.40 -5.90 -16.96
N PRO A 20 -4.13 -5.27 -18.12
CA PRO A 20 -2.83 -4.73 -18.42
C PRO A 20 -2.60 -3.51 -17.56
N LEU A 21 -2.04 -3.72 -16.37
CA LEU A 21 -1.50 -2.65 -15.56
C LEU A 21 -0.28 -2.10 -16.31
N PRO A 22 -0.14 -0.77 -16.42
CA PRO A 22 1.03 -0.18 -17.05
C PRO A 22 2.31 -0.69 -16.37
N PRO A 23 3.34 -1.11 -17.11
CA PRO A 23 4.58 -1.61 -16.51
C PRO A 23 5.27 -0.55 -15.64
N GLN A 24 5.03 0.74 -15.92
CA GLN A 24 5.49 1.85 -15.09
C GLN A 24 4.83 1.82 -13.71
N LEU A 25 3.50 1.65 -13.64
CA LEU A 25 2.77 1.57 -12.37
C LEU A 25 3.30 0.42 -11.50
N LEU A 26 3.52 -0.75 -12.09
CA LEU A 26 3.99 -1.91 -11.33
C LEU A 26 5.39 -1.68 -10.75
N ARG A 27 6.24 -0.95 -11.48
CA ARG A 27 7.58 -0.57 -11.01
C ARG A 27 7.48 0.46 -9.87
N GLU A 28 6.69 1.51 -10.05
CA GLU A 28 6.49 2.56 -9.02
C GLU A 28 5.89 1.96 -7.75
N LEU A 29 4.86 1.11 -7.86
CA LEU A 29 4.24 0.43 -6.73
C LEU A 29 5.24 -0.47 -6.00
N ARG A 30 6.05 -1.23 -6.74
CA ARG A 30 7.09 -2.09 -6.15
C ARG A 30 8.15 -1.27 -5.43
N GLN A 31 8.51 -0.11 -5.97
CA GLN A 31 9.46 0.80 -5.36
C GLN A 31 8.88 1.41 -4.08
N ALA A 32 7.65 1.94 -4.13
CA ALA A 32 6.94 2.50 -2.99
C ALA A 32 6.78 1.49 -1.84
N LEU A 33 6.45 0.24 -2.16
CA LEU A 33 6.36 -0.85 -1.17
C LEU A 33 7.71 -1.19 -0.53
N ARG A 34 8.82 -1.03 -1.25
CA ARG A 34 10.17 -1.29 -0.71
C ARG A 34 10.69 -0.12 0.13
N THR A 35 10.26 1.10 -0.16
CA THR A 35 10.75 2.31 0.51
C THR A 35 9.93 2.66 1.76
N ILE A 36 8.63 2.38 1.75
CA ILE A 36 7.75 2.74 2.86
C ILE A 36 8.11 1.96 4.13
N ARG A 37 8.48 2.68 5.20
CA ARG A 37 8.69 2.07 6.53
C ARG A 37 7.43 2.11 7.37
N TYR A 38 6.74 3.24 7.33
CA TYR A 38 5.49 3.49 8.06
C TYR A 38 4.64 4.43 7.22
N GLY A 39 3.37 4.09 6.97
CA GLY A 39 2.52 4.91 6.13
C GLY A 39 1.39 4.16 5.44
N ALA A 40 0.86 4.76 4.38
CA ALA A 40 -0.15 4.18 3.50
C ALA A 40 0.20 4.45 2.03
N ILE A 41 -0.20 3.54 1.13
CA ILE A 41 -0.15 3.74 -0.32
C ILE A 41 -1.60 3.83 -0.79
N GLU A 42 -1.95 4.93 -1.45
CA GLU A 42 -3.28 5.17 -2.00
C GLU A 42 -3.21 5.13 -3.54
N ILE A 43 -4.17 4.44 -4.16
CA ILE A 43 -4.25 4.31 -5.62
C ILE A 43 -5.60 4.85 -6.06
N VAL A 44 -5.59 5.79 -7.00
CA VAL A 44 -6.82 6.35 -7.58
C VAL A 44 -7.06 5.72 -8.93
N ILE A 45 -8.25 5.15 -9.10
CA ILE A 45 -8.70 4.51 -10.32
C ILE A 45 -9.81 5.36 -10.92
N HIS A 46 -9.68 5.70 -12.19
CA HIS A 46 -10.70 6.37 -12.98
C HIS A 46 -10.95 5.56 -14.25
N GLU A 47 -12.20 5.23 -14.56
CA GLU A 47 -12.59 4.46 -15.75
C GLU A 47 -11.84 3.13 -15.91
N GLY A 48 -11.58 2.43 -14.79
CA GLY A 48 -10.82 1.17 -14.78
C GLY A 48 -9.31 1.33 -15.04
N ARG A 49 -8.81 2.56 -15.11
CA ARG A 49 -7.39 2.88 -15.27
C ARG A 49 -6.85 3.54 -14.01
N VAL A 50 -5.64 3.15 -13.61
CA VAL A 50 -4.94 3.81 -12.52
C VAL A 50 -4.44 5.16 -13.01
N VAL A 51 -4.93 6.23 -12.38
CA VAL A 51 -4.57 7.62 -12.72
C VAL A 51 -3.62 8.24 -11.70
N GLN A 52 -3.58 7.72 -10.47
CA GLN A 52 -2.71 8.24 -9.42
C GLN A 52 -2.23 7.12 -8.49
N LEU A 53 -1.00 7.27 -8.02
CA LEU A 53 -0.41 6.49 -6.94
C LEU A 53 0.23 7.49 -5.97
N GLU A 54 -0.25 7.51 -4.73
CA GLU A 54 0.24 8.41 -3.69
C GLU A 54 0.85 7.59 -2.55
N LEU A 55 2.07 7.96 -2.15
CA LEU A 55 2.77 7.37 -1.01
C LEU A 55 2.70 8.34 0.17
N ARG A 56 2.01 7.95 1.23
CA ARG A 56 1.87 8.75 2.45
C ARG A 56 2.74 8.16 3.54
N GLU A 57 3.93 8.72 3.72
CA GLU A 57 4.83 8.32 4.80
C GLU A 57 4.41 8.96 6.12
N LYS A 58 4.29 8.15 7.17
CA LYS A 58 3.97 8.61 8.52
C LYS A 58 5.22 8.54 9.39
N LEU A 59 5.96 9.64 9.42
CA LEU A 59 7.09 9.81 10.33
C LEU A 59 6.55 10.09 11.74
N ARG A 60 6.73 9.15 12.66
CA ARG A 60 6.55 9.41 14.09
C ARG A 60 7.87 9.95 14.62
N PHE A 61 7.88 11.23 14.95
CA PHE A 61 8.90 11.76 15.85
C PHE A 61 8.46 11.34 17.25
N GLU A 62 9.14 10.34 17.82
CA GLU A 62 9.01 10.08 19.25
C GLU A 62 9.33 11.41 19.96
N PRO A 63 8.49 11.88 20.90
CA PRO A 63 8.90 13.01 21.72
C PRO A 63 10.17 12.58 22.44
N ASP A 64 11.22 13.40 22.34
CA ASP A 64 12.46 13.19 23.06
C ASP A 64 12.14 13.03 24.55
N GLY A 65 12.08 11.79 25.00
CA GLY A 65 11.70 11.40 26.35
C GLY A 65 12.88 11.47 27.30
N SER A 66 13.84 12.37 27.09
CA SER A 66 15.06 12.36 27.90
C SER A 66 15.83 13.68 28.00
N GLU A 67 15.16 14.81 28.23
CA GLU A 67 15.79 15.81 29.09
C GLU A 67 15.44 15.52 30.55
N ARG A 68 16.17 14.53 31.07
CA ARG A 68 16.25 14.20 32.48
C ARG A 68 16.62 15.48 33.24
N ARG A 69 15.71 15.91 34.12
CA ARG A 69 15.98 16.55 35.42
C ARG A 69 17.47 16.65 35.75
N ARG A 70 18.03 17.86 35.69
CA ARG A 70 19.19 18.27 36.50
C ARG A 70 18.97 19.68 37.02
#